data_AF-A0A0B0DCR6-F1
#
_entry.id   AF-A0A0B0DCR6-F1
#
_cell.length_a   1.000
_cell.length_b   1.000
_cell.length_c   1.000
_cell.angle_alpha   90.00
_cell.angle_beta   90.00
_cell.angle_gamma   90.00
#
_symmetry.space_group_name_H-M   'P 1'
#
loop_
_entity.id
_entity.type
_entity.pdbx_description
1 polymer ?
#
loop_
_entity_poly.entity_id
_entity_poly.type
_entity_poly.pdbx_seq_one_letter_code
_entity_poly.pdbx_strand_id
1 'polypeptide(L)'
;MKSTRTKTLTAAVLAVPLLVGCGQSGQNAAEATTPQESQSVSAPAQQTAHGSTAATDGATAVAQPSPADTATAANTAGAGSTPAASATAPSLPAVADPCAGACDKTAAIPVHHPVFGAMEIVSYERVVEPGSAPAGKQASYAVYQNGQAVGYVPPREGTTVVSFGPAPVLGNQEWDLRTNSNVDKYGNVYLTDGQGVTVLTPTDKGYDSHDTMPAQRGKANHPFNWADLVIDATGEPTVIQHVTNEQGNDSGKRVNWTWNGQEFVAQK
;
A
#
# COMPACT_ATOMS: atom_id res chain seq x y z
N MET A 1 18.73 -46.65 -33.12
CA MET A 1 17.85 -45.94 -34.08
C MET A 1 16.49 -45.75 -33.43
N LYS A 2 16.13 -44.52 -33.04
CA LYS A 2 14.79 -44.16 -32.54
C LYS A 2 14.36 -42.86 -33.21
N SER A 3 13.14 -42.91 -33.71
CA SER A 3 12.54 -42.07 -34.76
C SER A 3 12.16 -40.67 -34.27
N THR A 4 12.57 -39.65 -35.02
CA THR A 4 12.22 -38.23 -34.83
C THR A 4 10.88 -37.96 -35.53
N ARG A 5 9.83 -37.59 -34.78
CA ARG A 5 8.55 -37.15 -35.37
C ARG A 5 8.50 -35.62 -35.44
N THR A 6 8.64 -35.11 -36.66
CA THR A 6 8.39 -33.72 -37.04
C THR A 6 6.88 -33.45 -37.03
N LYS A 7 6.41 -32.41 -36.32
CA LYS A 7 5.03 -31.92 -36.42
C LYS A 7 5.02 -30.64 -37.26
N THR A 8 4.36 -30.72 -38.41
CA THR A 8 4.08 -29.60 -39.30
C THR A 8 2.86 -28.83 -38.79
N LEU A 9 3.00 -27.52 -38.55
CA LEU A 9 1.90 -26.61 -38.25
C LEU A 9 1.47 -25.91 -39.54
N THR A 10 0.26 -26.20 -40.01
CA THR A 10 -0.39 -25.52 -41.13
C THR A 10 -1.03 -24.23 -40.62
N ALA A 11 -0.55 -23.08 -41.09
CA ALA A 11 -1.16 -21.78 -40.85
C ALA A 11 -2.33 -21.57 -41.83
N ALA A 12 -3.53 -21.29 -41.31
CA ALA A 12 -4.66 -20.82 -42.11
C ALA A 12 -4.75 -19.30 -41.99
N VAL A 13 -4.44 -18.60 -43.08
CA VAL A 13 -4.64 -17.16 -43.25
C VAL A 13 -6.05 -16.96 -43.78
N LEU A 14 -6.93 -16.31 -43.01
CA LEU A 14 -8.20 -15.80 -43.52
C LEU A 14 -8.05 -14.30 -43.80
N ALA A 15 -8.00 -13.97 -45.10
CA ALA A 15 -8.06 -12.62 -45.61
C ALA A 15 -9.53 -12.17 -45.73
N VAL A 16 -9.84 -10.99 -45.21
CA VAL A 16 -11.11 -10.29 -45.46
C VAL A 16 -10.84 -9.16 -46.46
N PRO A 17 -11.57 -9.08 -47.59
CA PRO A 17 -11.38 -7.99 -48.55
C PRO A 17 -12.11 -6.72 -48.12
N LEU A 18 -11.39 -5.59 -48.14
CA LEU A 18 -11.94 -4.24 -48.16
C LEU A 18 -12.53 -3.95 -49.54
N LEU A 19 -13.80 -3.56 -49.61
CA LEU A 19 -14.40 -2.95 -50.80
C LEU A 19 -14.83 -1.51 -50.47
N VAL A 20 -14.14 -0.60 -51.15
CA VAL A 20 -14.39 0.84 -51.23
C VAL A 20 -15.53 1.08 -52.24
N GLY A 21 -16.47 1.95 -51.90
CA GLY A 21 -17.50 2.42 -52.83
C GLY A 21 -17.95 3.85 -52.49
N CYS A 22 -17.58 4.80 -53.34
CA CYS A 22 -17.98 6.21 -53.33
C CYS A 22 -19.30 6.46 -54.08
N GLY A 23 -20.01 7.55 -53.72
CA GLY A 23 -21.10 8.18 -54.50
C GLY A 23 -22.39 8.34 -53.66
N GLN A 24 -22.72 9.47 -53.02
CA GLN A 24 -22.97 10.87 -53.43
C GLN A 24 -24.43 11.16 -53.88
N SER A 25 -24.92 12.34 -53.42
CA SER A 25 -26.20 13.06 -53.65
C SER A 25 -27.35 12.64 -52.72
N GLY A 26 -27.81 13.45 -51.75
CA GLY A 26 -28.42 14.80 -51.79
C GLY A 26 -29.73 14.66 -50.96
N GLN A 27 -30.24 15.54 -50.09
CA GLN A 27 -30.32 16.99 -50.06
C GLN A 27 -30.95 17.44 -48.71
N ASN A 28 -30.56 18.64 -48.25
CA ASN A 28 -31.28 19.59 -47.36
C ASN A 28 -31.45 19.20 -45.88
N ALA A 29 -31.31 20.07 -44.88
CA ALA A 29 -31.18 21.53 -44.82
C ALA A 29 -30.37 21.95 -43.58
N ALA A 30 -29.82 23.15 -43.63
CA ALA A 30 -29.13 23.85 -42.55
C ALA A 30 -30.05 24.18 -41.37
N GLU A 31 -29.50 24.22 -40.16
CA GLU A 31 -29.53 25.42 -39.31
C GLU A 31 -28.55 25.25 -38.14
N ALA A 32 -27.77 26.30 -37.89
CA ALA A 32 -26.87 26.43 -36.76
C ALA A 32 -27.50 27.43 -35.78
N THR A 33 -27.71 27.04 -34.52
CA THR A 33 -27.73 27.99 -33.39
C THR A 33 -27.49 27.29 -32.04
N THR A 34 -26.41 27.73 -31.39
CA THR A 34 -26.13 27.86 -29.92
C THR A 34 -26.44 26.76 -28.89
N PRO A 35 -25.55 26.57 -27.89
CA PRO A 35 -25.66 25.52 -26.87
C PRO A 35 -26.65 25.87 -25.76
N GLN A 36 -27.45 24.88 -25.36
CA GLN A 36 -28.37 24.96 -24.22
C GLN A 36 -27.66 24.53 -22.92
N GLU A 37 -27.72 25.46 -21.96
CA GLU A 37 -27.42 25.34 -20.54
C GLU A 37 -27.93 24.03 -19.93
N SER A 38 -27.07 23.29 -19.22
CA SER A 38 -27.48 22.25 -18.28
C SER A 38 -27.03 22.68 -16.88
N GLN A 39 -27.99 23.15 -16.11
CA GLN A 39 -27.85 23.52 -14.70
C GLN A 39 -27.60 22.27 -13.86
N SER A 40 -26.47 22.25 -13.16
CA SER A 40 -26.20 21.29 -12.08
C SER A 40 -26.30 22.03 -10.75
N VAL A 41 -27.27 21.67 -9.93
CA VAL A 41 -27.49 22.20 -8.58
C VAL A 41 -26.35 21.72 -7.68
N SER A 42 -25.53 22.66 -7.18
CA SER A 42 -24.52 22.41 -6.15
C SER A 42 -25.02 22.93 -4.80
N ALA A 43 -25.08 22.06 -3.79
CA ALA A 43 -25.34 22.44 -2.40
C ALA A 43 -24.05 22.98 -1.74
N PRO A 44 -24.10 24.06 -0.94
CA PRO A 44 -22.92 24.58 -0.27
C PRO A 44 -22.67 23.88 1.06
N ALA A 45 -21.45 23.34 1.24
CA ALA A 45 -20.91 22.95 2.53
C ALA A 45 -20.24 24.17 3.20
N GLN A 46 -20.58 24.38 4.48
CA GLN A 46 -20.10 25.47 5.32
C GLN A 46 -18.58 25.37 5.57
N GLN A 47 -17.90 26.49 5.38
CA GLN A 47 -16.48 26.68 5.67
C GLN A 47 -16.38 27.63 6.88
N THR A 48 -15.99 27.11 8.04
CA THR A 48 -15.67 27.91 9.22
C THR A 48 -14.20 28.36 9.14
N ALA A 49 -14.00 29.65 8.91
CA ALA A 49 -12.70 30.31 9.00
C ALA A 49 -12.47 30.79 10.45
N HIS A 50 -11.37 30.36 11.08
CA HIS A 50 -10.82 31.02 12.27
C HIS A 50 -9.81 32.07 11.83
N GLY A 51 -10.20 33.34 11.89
CA GLY A 51 -9.29 34.48 11.83
C GLY A 51 -8.67 34.73 13.21
N SER A 52 -7.35 34.80 13.27
CA SER A 52 -6.62 35.37 14.42
C SER A 52 -6.15 36.77 14.05
N THR A 53 -6.57 37.76 14.83
CA THR A 53 -6.07 39.13 14.77
C THR A 53 -5.35 39.42 16.09
N ALA A 54 -4.11 39.91 16.00
CA ALA A 54 -3.35 40.44 17.12
C ALA A 54 -3.76 41.89 17.43
N ALA A 55 -3.78 42.26 18.71
CA ALA A 55 -3.56 43.63 19.20
C ALA A 55 -3.20 43.62 20.70
N THR A 56 -2.37 44.59 21.07
CA THR A 56 -1.48 44.69 22.25
C THR A 56 -2.05 45.52 23.41
N ASP A 57 -1.41 45.35 24.58
CA ASP A 57 -1.17 46.30 25.69
C ASP A 57 -2.25 46.67 26.74
N GLY A 58 -1.82 46.58 28.02
CA GLY A 58 -2.15 47.59 29.04
C GLY A 58 -2.56 47.11 30.45
N ALA A 59 -1.57 46.95 31.35
CA ALA A 59 -1.53 47.19 32.82
C ALA A 59 -2.77 46.92 33.72
N THR A 60 -2.68 46.32 34.92
CA THR A 60 -1.94 46.83 36.10
C THR A 60 -1.96 45.78 37.23
N ALA A 61 -0.86 45.66 37.98
CA ALA A 61 -0.71 44.85 39.18
C ALA A 61 -1.27 45.54 40.44
N VAL A 62 -1.83 44.78 41.40
CA VAL A 62 -1.81 45.11 42.84
C VAL A 62 -1.81 43.83 43.68
N ALA A 63 -1.11 43.94 44.80
CA ALA A 63 -0.50 42.93 45.65
C ALA A 63 -1.42 42.13 46.61
N GLN A 64 -0.80 41.05 47.08
CA GLN A 64 -1.04 40.20 48.26
C GLN A 64 -1.53 40.95 49.52
N PRO A 65 -2.17 40.24 50.47
CA PRO A 65 -1.43 39.84 51.66
C PRO A 65 -1.76 38.43 52.19
N SER A 66 -0.77 37.82 52.86
CA SER A 66 -0.97 36.81 53.92
C SER A 66 -0.63 37.50 55.27
N PRO A 67 -1.09 37.00 56.44
CA PRO A 67 -0.34 35.92 57.11
C PRO A 67 -1.13 34.97 58.07
N ALA A 68 -0.42 33.89 58.48
CA ALA A 68 -0.50 33.11 59.74
C ALA A 68 -1.69 32.14 59.94
N ASP A 69 -1.59 30.96 60.59
CA ASP A 69 -0.48 30.15 61.12
C ASP A 69 -1.03 28.74 61.46
N THR A 70 -0.17 27.72 61.35
CA THR A 70 -0.08 26.44 62.11
C THR A 70 -1.31 25.51 62.31
N ALA A 71 -1.24 24.29 61.76
CA ALA A 71 -1.48 23.04 62.51
C ALA A 71 -0.98 21.80 61.73
N THR A 72 -0.13 21.02 62.40
CA THR A 72 0.49 19.77 61.96
C THR A 72 -0.47 18.58 62.12
N ALA A 73 -0.55 17.68 61.12
CA ALA A 73 -0.83 16.24 61.33
C ALA A 73 -0.40 15.42 60.09
N ALA A 74 0.19 14.25 60.36
CA ALA A 74 0.95 13.38 59.45
C ALA A 74 0.09 12.36 58.68
N ASN A 75 0.79 11.61 57.79
CA ASN A 75 0.39 10.53 56.85
C ASN A 75 -0.05 11.04 55.47
N THR A 76 0.50 10.63 54.32
CA THR A 76 1.02 9.32 53.90
C THR A 76 1.99 9.51 52.72
N ALA A 77 2.86 8.53 52.48
CA ALA A 77 3.79 8.43 51.37
C ALA A 77 3.26 8.91 50.01
N GLY A 78 4.05 9.74 49.34
CA GLY A 78 3.97 9.98 47.90
C GLY A 78 5.40 10.01 47.38
N ALA A 79 5.89 8.85 46.96
CA ALA A 79 7.10 8.78 46.16
C ALA A 79 6.90 9.73 44.97
N GLY A 80 7.74 10.75 44.88
CA GLY A 80 7.86 11.56 43.68
C GLY A 80 8.36 10.64 42.57
N SER A 81 7.43 9.99 41.88
CA SER A 81 7.67 9.34 40.62
C SER A 81 7.99 10.45 39.63
N THR A 82 9.26 10.78 39.55
CA THR A 82 9.85 11.36 38.35
C THR A 82 9.30 10.55 37.18
N PRO A 83 8.68 11.16 36.16
CA PRO A 83 8.29 10.42 34.96
C PRO A 83 9.53 9.68 34.48
N ALA A 84 9.48 8.35 34.49
CA ALA A 84 10.53 7.56 33.88
C ALA A 84 10.66 8.08 32.45
N ALA A 85 11.84 8.59 32.10
CA ALA A 85 12.15 8.94 30.73
C ALA A 85 11.74 7.75 29.87
N SER A 86 10.75 7.93 29.00
CA SER A 86 10.35 6.92 28.05
C SER A 86 11.62 6.48 27.33
N ALA A 87 12.02 5.23 27.54
CA ALA A 87 13.20 4.69 26.88
C ALA A 87 13.03 4.94 25.38
N THR A 88 13.90 5.78 24.81
CA THR A 88 13.84 6.10 23.40
C THR A 88 14.08 4.79 22.65
N ALA A 89 13.14 4.42 21.77
CA ALA A 89 13.31 3.22 20.96
C ALA A 89 14.65 3.32 20.19
N PRO A 90 15.39 2.21 20.05
CA PRO A 90 16.67 2.23 19.34
C PRO A 90 16.49 2.74 17.91
N SER A 91 17.52 3.41 17.37
CA SER A 91 17.52 3.89 15.98
C SER A 91 18.28 2.93 15.07
N LEU A 92 17.70 2.61 13.92
CA LEU A 92 18.39 1.88 12.85
C LEU A 92 19.33 2.81 12.06
N PRO A 93 20.41 2.27 11.45
CA PRO A 93 21.29 3.06 10.61
C PRO A 93 20.55 3.57 9.37
N ALA A 94 20.83 4.82 8.98
CA ALA A 94 20.27 5.38 7.77
C ALA A 94 20.84 4.70 6.51
N VAL A 95 19.98 4.53 5.52
CA VAL A 95 20.33 4.01 4.19
C VAL A 95 19.86 4.98 3.10
N ALA A 96 20.36 4.80 1.88
CA ALA A 96 19.84 5.55 0.74
C ALA A 96 18.48 4.98 0.32
N ASP A 97 17.52 5.88 0.03
CA ASP A 97 16.30 5.58 -0.71
C ASP A 97 16.42 6.20 -2.11
N PRO A 98 16.79 5.43 -3.13
CA PRO A 98 16.91 5.92 -4.51
C PRO A 98 15.57 6.32 -5.14
N CYS A 99 14.44 5.90 -4.56
CA CYS A 99 13.11 6.20 -5.07
C CYS A 99 12.52 7.49 -4.50
N ALA A 100 13.04 7.99 -3.38
CA ALA A 100 12.60 9.26 -2.81
C ALA A 100 12.74 10.40 -3.82
N GLY A 101 11.60 10.90 -4.33
CA GLY A 101 11.53 11.97 -5.32
C GLY A 101 11.78 11.55 -6.78
N ALA A 102 12.14 10.29 -7.04
CA ALA A 102 12.40 9.75 -8.37
C ALA A 102 11.35 8.73 -8.85
N CYS A 103 10.69 8.04 -7.90
CA CYS A 103 9.62 7.07 -8.16
C CYS A 103 8.27 7.64 -7.70
N ASP A 104 7.19 7.11 -8.26
CA ASP A 104 5.84 7.46 -7.81
C ASP A 104 5.57 6.77 -6.47
N LYS A 105 5.23 7.54 -5.44
CA LYS A 105 4.83 7.01 -4.13
C LYS A 105 3.40 6.47 -4.23
N THR A 106 3.21 5.19 -3.92
CA THR A 106 1.88 4.55 -3.96
C THR A 106 1.21 4.50 -2.60
N ALA A 107 1.98 4.43 -1.51
CA ALA A 107 1.46 4.53 -0.15
C ALA A 107 2.49 5.05 0.83
N ALA A 108 2.00 5.62 1.93
CA ALA A 108 2.73 5.76 3.20
C ALA A 108 1.88 5.07 4.27
N ILE A 109 2.46 4.06 4.92
CA ILE A 109 1.74 3.21 5.88
C ILE A 109 2.43 3.41 7.23
N PRO A 110 1.81 4.14 8.18
CA PRO A 110 2.33 4.23 9.52
C PRO A 110 2.20 2.88 10.23
N VAL A 111 3.26 2.48 10.92
CA VAL A 111 3.32 1.19 11.63
C VAL A 111 3.94 1.35 13.01
N HIS A 112 3.66 0.40 13.89
CA HIS A 112 4.30 0.31 15.19
C HIS A 112 5.13 -0.98 15.26
N HIS A 113 6.44 -0.83 15.13
CA HIS A 113 7.40 -1.91 15.22
C HIS A 113 7.61 -2.32 16.69
N PRO A 114 7.60 -3.62 17.04
CA PRO A 114 7.72 -4.09 18.43
C PRO A 114 9.01 -3.65 19.14
N VAL A 115 10.12 -3.56 18.40
CA VAL A 115 11.43 -3.10 18.91
C VAL A 115 11.68 -1.60 18.70
N PHE A 116 11.46 -1.09 17.47
CA PHE A 116 11.86 0.26 17.06
C PHE A 116 10.76 1.32 17.20
N GLY A 117 9.56 0.94 17.65
CA GLY A 117 8.44 1.85 17.86
C GLY A 117 7.85 2.36 16.56
N ALA A 118 7.49 3.64 16.50
CA ALA A 118 6.86 4.23 15.33
C ALA A 118 7.80 4.20 14.11
N MET A 119 7.31 3.63 13.00
CA MET A 119 7.98 3.63 11.71
C MET A 119 6.97 3.91 10.60
N GLU A 120 7.43 4.12 9.37
CA GLU A 120 6.59 4.25 8.18
C GLU A 120 7.13 3.35 7.07
N ILE A 121 6.23 2.61 6.42
CA ILE A 121 6.56 1.89 5.19
C ILE A 121 6.07 2.73 4.02
N VAL A 122 6.97 3.04 3.08
CA VAL A 122 6.64 3.76 1.86
C VAL A 122 6.80 2.81 0.69
N SER A 123 5.73 2.57 -0.05
CA SER A 123 5.77 1.79 -1.29
C SER A 123 5.87 2.70 -2.50
N TYR A 124 6.61 2.24 -3.51
CA TYR A 124 6.89 2.98 -4.73
C TYR A 124 6.62 2.14 -5.97
N GLU A 125 6.28 2.84 -7.04
CA GLU A 125 6.24 2.34 -8.40
C GLU A 125 7.22 3.11 -9.29
N ARG A 126 7.93 2.36 -10.14
CA ARG A 126 8.75 2.91 -11.22
C ARG A 126 8.22 2.42 -12.57
N VAL A 127 7.87 3.34 -13.47
CA VAL A 127 7.52 2.99 -14.85
C VAL A 127 8.80 2.57 -15.60
N VAL A 128 8.78 1.38 -16.19
CA VAL A 128 9.91 0.82 -16.95
C VAL A 128 9.61 0.63 -18.44
N GLU A 129 8.33 0.54 -18.81
CA GLU A 129 7.88 0.42 -20.20
C GLU A 129 6.83 1.49 -20.52
N PRO A 130 7.27 2.76 -20.71
CA PRO A 130 6.36 3.86 -21.05
C PRO A 130 5.92 3.71 -22.51
N GLY A 131 4.84 2.96 -22.75
CA GLY A 131 4.33 2.71 -24.10
C GLY A 131 3.49 1.44 -24.22
N SER A 132 3.52 0.54 -23.24
CA SER A 132 2.57 -0.57 -23.17
C SER A 132 1.26 -0.13 -22.50
N ALA A 133 0.16 -0.80 -22.85
CA ALA A 133 -1.13 -0.64 -22.19
C ALA A 133 -1.58 -2.00 -21.63
N PRO A 134 -1.56 -2.21 -20.30
CA PRO A 134 -1.07 -1.28 -19.26
C PRO A 134 0.46 -1.10 -19.29
N ALA A 135 0.95 0.02 -18.75
CA ALA A 135 2.37 0.32 -18.65
C ALA A 135 3.08 -0.70 -17.74
N GLY A 136 4.25 -1.20 -18.14
CA GLY A 136 5.09 -2.03 -17.28
C GLY A 136 5.66 -1.19 -16.14
N LYS A 137 5.38 -1.57 -14.89
CA LYS A 137 5.92 -0.93 -13.68
C LYS A 137 6.69 -1.91 -12.80
N GLN A 138 7.52 -1.36 -11.93
CA GLN A 138 8.34 -2.08 -10.97
C GLN A 138 8.05 -1.60 -9.55
N ALA A 139 7.88 -2.56 -8.65
CA ALA A 139 7.53 -2.35 -7.25
C ALA A 139 8.78 -2.27 -6.36
N SER A 140 8.84 -1.30 -5.46
CA SER A 140 9.84 -1.26 -4.39
C SER A 140 9.24 -0.70 -3.13
N TYR A 141 9.94 -0.84 -1.99
CA TYR A 141 9.54 -0.18 -0.76
C TYR A 141 10.74 0.31 0.03
N ALA A 142 10.51 1.32 0.86
CA ALA A 142 11.43 1.81 1.85
C ALA A 142 10.80 1.77 3.24
N VAL A 143 11.63 1.65 4.25
CA VAL A 143 11.24 1.72 5.67
C VAL A 143 11.86 2.97 6.25
N TYR A 144 11.04 3.79 6.88
CA TYR A 144 11.43 5.05 7.49
C TYR A 144 11.28 5.00 9.00
N GLN A 145 12.26 5.56 9.70
CA GLN A 145 12.21 5.81 11.14
C GLN A 145 12.57 7.28 11.37
N ASN A 146 11.73 8.03 12.07
CA ASN A 146 11.94 9.46 12.35
C ASN A 146 12.24 10.30 11.09
N GLY A 147 11.59 9.97 9.97
CA GLY A 147 11.77 10.68 8.68
C GLY A 147 13.05 10.33 7.92
N GLN A 148 13.87 9.39 8.40
CA GLN A 148 15.04 8.88 7.70
C GLN A 148 14.80 7.46 7.18
N ALA A 149 15.21 7.18 5.95
CA ALA A 149 15.17 5.83 5.41
C ALA A 149 16.19 4.95 6.15
N VAL A 150 15.73 3.81 6.66
CA VAL A 150 16.53 2.81 7.40
C VAL A 150 16.53 1.45 6.73
N GLY A 151 15.68 1.27 5.71
CA GLY A 151 15.68 0.11 4.83
C GLY A 151 15.17 0.49 3.45
N TYR A 152 15.69 -0.14 2.40
CA TYR A 152 15.18 -0.02 1.05
C TYR A 152 15.30 -1.39 0.36
N VAL A 153 14.22 -1.83 -0.28
CA VAL A 153 14.19 -3.05 -1.06
C VAL A 153 13.84 -2.70 -2.51
N PRO A 154 14.79 -2.92 -3.45
CA PRO A 154 14.58 -2.60 -4.85
C PRO A 154 13.60 -3.58 -5.52
N PRO A 155 13.11 -3.26 -6.72
CA PRO A 155 12.35 -4.21 -7.51
C PRO A 155 13.20 -5.43 -7.86
N ARG A 156 12.55 -6.60 -7.91
CA ARG A 156 13.20 -7.81 -8.42
C ARG A 156 13.41 -7.68 -9.93
N GLU A 157 14.56 -8.15 -10.41
CA GLU A 157 14.90 -8.09 -11.83
C GLU A 157 13.85 -8.80 -12.71
N GLY A 158 13.53 -8.20 -13.86
CA GLY A 158 12.59 -8.77 -14.83
C GLY A 158 11.12 -8.77 -14.37
N THR A 159 10.78 -8.02 -13.32
CA THR A 159 9.39 -7.82 -12.91
C THR A 159 8.73 -6.69 -13.68
N THR A 160 7.49 -6.93 -14.09
CA THR A 160 6.55 -5.95 -14.67
C THR A 160 5.21 -6.17 -13.99
N VAL A 161 4.98 -5.44 -12.91
CA VAL A 161 3.81 -5.51 -12.04
C VAL A 161 2.96 -4.28 -12.31
N VAL A 162 1.65 -4.44 -12.50
CA VAL A 162 0.80 -3.35 -12.99
C VAL A 162 0.21 -2.49 -11.86
N SER A 163 0.33 -2.90 -10.59
CA SER A 163 0.01 -2.08 -9.41
C SER A 163 0.77 -2.61 -8.18
N PHE A 164 1.38 -1.76 -7.36
CA PHE A 164 1.93 -2.13 -6.04
C PHE A 164 1.48 -1.14 -4.98
N GLY A 165 0.71 -1.59 -3.99
CA GLY A 165 0.08 -0.65 -3.06
C GLY A 165 -0.62 -1.30 -1.86
N PRO A 166 -1.37 -0.52 -1.07
CA PRO A 166 -1.93 -0.94 0.21
C PRO A 166 -3.31 -1.59 0.09
N ALA A 167 -3.88 -1.65 -1.12
CA ALA A 167 -5.12 -2.36 -1.44
C ALA A 167 -5.19 -2.60 -2.95
N PRO A 168 -5.80 -3.72 -3.42
CA PRO A 168 -5.94 -4.01 -4.85
C PRO A 168 -6.71 -2.90 -5.57
N VAL A 169 -6.10 -2.32 -6.61
CA VAL A 169 -6.76 -1.34 -7.50
C VAL A 169 -7.04 -1.95 -8.88
N LEU A 170 -6.24 -2.94 -9.27
CA LEU A 170 -6.30 -3.62 -10.56
C LEU A 170 -6.10 -5.12 -10.35
N GLY A 171 -6.69 -5.93 -11.22
CA GLY A 171 -6.61 -7.39 -11.17
C GLY A 171 -7.79 -8.04 -10.45
N ASN A 172 -7.68 -9.35 -10.19
CA ASN A 172 -8.75 -10.17 -9.62
C ASN A 172 -8.48 -10.52 -8.15
N GLN A 173 -7.54 -9.84 -7.51
CA GLN A 173 -7.20 -10.07 -6.11
C GLN A 173 -8.24 -9.43 -5.19
N GLU A 174 -8.68 -10.16 -4.17
CA GLU A 174 -9.67 -9.70 -3.20
C GLU A 174 -9.05 -9.53 -1.81
N TRP A 175 -9.33 -8.38 -1.17
CA TRP A 175 -8.90 -8.10 0.21
C TRP A 175 -10.12 -7.83 1.10
N ASP A 176 -10.31 -8.64 2.15
CA ASP A 176 -11.30 -8.41 3.22
C ASP A 176 -10.59 -7.87 4.46
N LEU A 177 -10.55 -6.54 4.61
CA LEU A 177 -9.88 -5.84 5.71
C LEU A 177 -10.89 -5.35 6.75
N ARG A 178 -11.30 -6.22 7.68
CA ARG A 178 -12.34 -5.88 8.67
C ARG A 178 -11.91 -4.85 9.71
N THR A 179 -10.62 -4.61 9.82
CA THR A 179 -10.02 -3.52 10.62
C THR A 179 -9.88 -2.21 9.84
N ASN A 180 -10.23 -2.18 8.54
CA ASN A 180 -9.92 -1.11 7.58
C ASN A 180 -8.41 -0.77 7.52
N SER A 181 -7.55 -1.76 7.80
CA SER A 181 -6.10 -1.60 7.75
C SER A 181 -5.47 -2.77 7.02
N ASN A 182 -4.42 -2.49 6.24
CA ASN A 182 -3.53 -3.49 5.66
C ASN A 182 -2.35 -3.84 6.60
N VAL A 183 -2.51 -3.57 7.89
CA VAL A 183 -1.59 -3.93 8.96
C VAL A 183 -2.35 -4.86 9.91
N ASP A 184 -1.76 -6.03 10.21
CA ASP A 184 -2.35 -6.96 11.16
C ASP A 184 -1.98 -6.62 12.61
N LYS A 185 -2.51 -7.39 13.56
CA LYS A 185 -2.23 -7.20 14.99
C LYS A 185 -0.78 -7.51 15.40
N TYR A 186 -0.02 -8.20 14.56
CA TYR A 186 1.39 -8.53 14.78
C TYR A 186 2.34 -7.45 14.21
N GLY A 187 1.78 -6.47 13.50
CA GLY A 187 2.54 -5.41 12.85
C GLY A 187 3.07 -5.80 11.47
N ASN A 188 2.65 -6.95 10.91
CA ASN A 188 2.92 -7.27 9.52
C ASN A 188 2.14 -6.33 8.62
N VAL A 189 2.76 -5.91 7.52
CA VAL A 189 2.14 -5.05 6.50
C VAL A 189 1.97 -5.81 5.21
N TYR A 190 0.80 -5.65 4.61
CA TYR A 190 0.45 -6.30 3.35
C TYR A 190 0.46 -5.27 2.24
N LEU A 191 1.08 -5.64 1.12
CA LEU A 191 1.06 -4.87 -0.12
C LEU A 191 0.56 -5.78 -1.24
N THR A 192 -0.40 -5.29 -2.02
CA THR A 192 -0.91 -5.96 -3.21
C THR A 192 0.03 -5.70 -4.38
N ASP A 193 0.14 -6.67 -5.29
CA ASP A 193 0.75 -6.48 -6.61
C ASP A 193 -0.30 -6.53 -7.76
N GLY A 194 -1.58 -6.52 -7.39
CA GLY A 194 -2.75 -6.75 -8.24
C GLY A 194 -3.06 -8.22 -8.53
N GLN A 195 -2.12 -9.14 -8.30
CA GLN A 195 -2.32 -10.58 -8.46
C GLN A 195 -1.99 -11.38 -7.19
N GLY A 196 -1.15 -10.86 -6.30
CA GLY A 196 -0.58 -11.56 -5.17
C GLY A 196 -0.29 -10.62 -4.00
N VAL A 197 0.20 -11.21 -2.91
CA VAL A 197 0.42 -10.52 -1.63
C VAL A 197 1.91 -10.48 -1.33
N THR A 198 2.45 -9.29 -1.13
CA THR A 198 3.73 -9.08 -0.46
C THR A 198 3.46 -8.87 1.02
N VAL A 199 4.18 -9.58 1.88
CA VAL A 199 4.09 -9.51 3.34
C VAL A 199 5.39 -8.93 3.86
N LEU A 200 5.31 -7.82 4.58
CA LEU A 200 6.45 -7.20 5.27
C LEU A 200 6.32 -7.49 6.76
N THR A 201 7.27 -8.26 7.30
CA THR A 201 7.28 -8.71 8.68
C THR A 201 8.27 -7.90 9.52
N PRO A 202 7.90 -7.46 10.73
CA PRO A 202 8.84 -6.84 11.66
C PRO A 202 10.00 -7.78 12.04
N THR A 203 11.23 -7.26 12.05
CA THR A 203 12.45 -7.99 12.39
C THR A 203 13.36 -7.16 13.30
N ASP A 204 14.44 -7.75 13.80
CA ASP A 204 15.49 -7.01 14.50
C ASP A 204 16.25 -6.00 13.62
N LYS A 205 15.95 -5.94 12.31
CA LYS A 205 16.53 -5.03 11.32
C LYS A 205 15.51 -4.07 10.70
N GLY A 206 14.30 -3.99 11.23
CA GLY A 206 13.21 -3.19 10.68
C GLY A 206 12.14 -4.08 10.05
N TYR A 207 12.03 -4.10 8.73
CA TYR A 207 11.03 -4.94 8.03
C TYR A 207 11.67 -5.77 6.93
N ASP A 208 11.30 -7.04 6.85
CA ASP A 208 11.73 -7.97 5.80
C ASP A 208 10.51 -8.50 5.04
N SER A 209 10.64 -8.65 3.73
CA SER A 209 9.60 -9.23 2.89
C SER A 209 9.62 -10.75 2.87
N HIS A 210 10.66 -11.39 3.41
CA HIS A 210 10.86 -12.85 3.40
C HIS A 210 10.61 -13.47 2.01
N ASP A 211 11.21 -12.84 1.00
CA ASP A 211 11.10 -13.23 -0.41
C ASP A 211 9.69 -13.16 -1.01
N THR A 212 8.72 -12.55 -0.32
CA THR A 212 7.37 -12.32 -0.84
C THR A 212 7.26 -11.16 -1.83
N MET A 213 8.35 -10.46 -2.16
CA MET A 213 8.34 -9.45 -3.23
C MET A 213 7.88 -10.07 -4.57
N PRO A 214 7.13 -9.31 -5.39
CA PRO A 214 6.66 -9.80 -6.69
C PRO A 214 7.83 -10.29 -7.53
N ALA A 215 7.62 -11.39 -8.25
CA ALA A 215 8.64 -12.00 -9.11
C ALA A 215 8.12 -12.14 -10.55
N GLN A 216 9.02 -12.38 -11.48
CA GLN A 216 8.65 -12.68 -12.86
C GLN A 216 7.65 -13.86 -12.89
N ARG A 217 6.55 -13.70 -13.65
CA ARG A 217 5.54 -14.75 -13.82
C ARG A 217 6.20 -16.07 -14.21
N GLY A 218 5.86 -17.15 -13.49
CA GLY A 218 6.39 -18.49 -13.74
C GLY A 218 7.72 -18.80 -13.06
N LYS A 219 8.30 -17.88 -12.27
CA LYS A 219 9.43 -18.18 -11.39
C LYS A 219 8.95 -18.42 -9.96
N ALA A 220 9.40 -19.52 -9.36
CA ALA A 220 8.87 -20.13 -8.14
C ALA A 220 9.14 -19.37 -6.82
N ASN A 221 9.60 -18.11 -6.87
CA ASN A 221 10.11 -17.42 -5.68
C ASN A 221 9.16 -16.35 -5.12
N HIS A 222 7.91 -16.27 -5.58
CA HIS A 222 6.87 -15.40 -5.00
C HIS A 222 5.76 -16.30 -4.40
N PRO A 223 5.88 -16.70 -3.13
CA PRO A 223 5.06 -17.76 -2.52
C PRO A 223 3.57 -17.40 -2.44
N PHE A 224 3.21 -16.12 -2.50
CA PHE A 224 1.83 -15.64 -2.48
C PHE A 224 1.43 -14.97 -3.79
N ASN A 225 1.99 -15.46 -4.89
CA ASN A 225 1.43 -15.19 -6.22
C ASN A 225 0.01 -15.77 -6.28
N TRP A 226 -0.92 -15.04 -6.90
CA TRP A 226 -2.32 -15.46 -7.03
C TRP A 226 -2.92 -15.72 -5.66
N ALA A 227 -2.94 -14.70 -4.81
CA ALA A 227 -3.40 -14.84 -3.44
C ALA A 227 -4.26 -13.65 -3.01
N ASP A 228 -5.29 -13.94 -2.24
CA ASP A 228 -6.14 -12.96 -1.56
C ASP A 228 -5.67 -12.74 -0.13
N LEU A 229 -6.21 -11.70 0.51
CA LEU A 229 -5.92 -11.39 1.91
C LEU A 229 -7.22 -11.23 2.70
N VAL A 230 -7.25 -11.81 3.90
CA VAL A 230 -8.25 -11.51 4.91
C VAL A 230 -7.53 -11.04 6.16
N ILE A 231 -7.94 -9.90 6.71
CA ILE A 231 -7.62 -9.49 8.08
C ILE A 231 -8.95 -9.40 8.81
N ASP A 232 -9.17 -10.34 9.73
CA ASP A 232 -10.44 -10.43 10.43
C ASP A 232 -10.62 -9.28 11.45
N ALA A 233 -11.78 -9.23 12.10
CA ALA A 233 -12.09 -8.16 13.05
C ALA A 233 -11.19 -8.15 14.30
N THR A 234 -10.46 -9.24 14.57
CA THR A 234 -9.47 -9.34 15.64
C THR A 234 -8.07 -8.91 15.18
N GLY A 235 -7.89 -8.63 13.89
CA GLY A 235 -6.61 -8.34 13.28
C GLY A 235 -5.80 -9.60 12.95
N GLU A 236 -6.41 -10.80 12.94
CA GLU A 236 -5.72 -12.02 12.50
C GLU A 236 -5.66 -12.08 10.97
N PRO A 237 -4.47 -12.31 10.39
CA PRO A 237 -4.32 -12.40 8.94
C PRO A 237 -4.50 -13.83 8.43
N THR A 238 -5.06 -13.96 7.24
CA THR A 238 -5.03 -15.18 6.43
C THR A 238 -4.72 -14.81 4.98
N VAL A 239 -3.68 -15.42 4.42
CA VAL A 239 -3.38 -15.32 2.99
C VAL A 239 -4.00 -16.53 2.29
N ILE A 240 -4.85 -16.30 1.30
CA ILE A 240 -5.57 -17.36 0.59
C ILE A 240 -4.95 -17.52 -0.79
N GLN A 241 -4.06 -18.50 -0.95
CA GLN A 241 -3.41 -18.76 -2.23
C GLN A 241 -4.30 -19.60 -3.14
N HIS A 242 -4.51 -19.12 -4.36
CA HIS A 242 -5.14 -19.87 -5.44
C HIS A 242 -4.08 -20.72 -6.12
N VAL A 243 -4.29 -22.04 -6.13
CA VAL A 243 -3.35 -22.99 -6.72
C VAL A 243 -3.49 -22.96 -8.23
N THR A 244 -2.39 -22.73 -8.94
CA THR A 244 -2.37 -22.83 -10.40
C THR A 244 -2.10 -24.26 -10.86
N ASN A 245 -2.71 -24.67 -11.98
CA ASN A 245 -2.36 -25.91 -12.68
C ASN A 245 -1.02 -25.79 -13.43
N GLU A 246 -0.57 -26.88 -14.06
CA GLU A 246 0.69 -26.93 -14.84
C GLU A 246 0.73 -25.92 -15.98
N GLN A 247 -0.44 -25.46 -16.46
CA GLN A 247 -0.57 -24.46 -17.51
C GLN A 247 -0.58 -23.02 -16.96
N GLY A 248 -0.45 -22.84 -15.65
CA GLY A 248 -0.45 -21.54 -14.99
C GLY A 248 -1.83 -20.89 -14.85
N ASN A 249 -2.91 -21.67 -15.03
CA ASN A 249 -4.29 -21.20 -14.84
C ASN A 249 -4.81 -21.60 -13.46
N ASP A 250 -5.82 -20.90 -12.97
CA ASP A 250 -6.50 -21.25 -11.72
C ASP A 250 -7.02 -22.69 -11.77
N SER A 251 -6.66 -23.49 -10.77
CA SER A 251 -7.15 -24.87 -10.62
C SER A 251 -8.48 -24.97 -9.87
N GLY A 252 -8.97 -23.85 -9.31
CA GLY A 252 -10.12 -23.80 -8.41
C GLY A 252 -9.83 -24.26 -6.98
N LYS A 253 -8.59 -24.71 -6.71
CA LYS A 253 -8.15 -25.09 -5.36
C LYS A 253 -7.53 -23.89 -4.65
N ARG A 254 -7.76 -23.81 -3.34
CA ARG A 254 -7.21 -22.77 -2.48
C ARG A 254 -6.42 -23.39 -1.33
N VAL A 255 -5.35 -22.73 -0.91
CA VAL A 255 -4.56 -23.05 0.28
C VAL A 255 -4.59 -21.84 1.20
N ASN A 256 -5.09 -22.03 2.42
CA ASN A 256 -5.08 -20.98 3.43
C ASN A 256 -3.74 -21.01 4.15
N TRP A 257 -3.13 -19.85 4.30
CA TRP A 257 -1.91 -19.65 5.07
C TRP A 257 -2.24 -18.79 6.28
N THR A 258 -1.92 -19.28 7.48
CA THR A 258 -2.14 -18.56 8.73
C THR A 258 -0.84 -18.24 9.42
N TRP A 259 -0.82 -17.12 10.14
CA TRP A 259 0.33 -16.70 10.92
C TRP A 259 0.49 -17.56 12.18
N ASN A 260 1.68 -18.10 12.42
CA ASN A 260 1.99 -18.89 13.61
C ASN A 260 2.73 -18.10 14.72
N GLY A 261 2.89 -16.78 14.53
CA GLY A 261 3.69 -15.91 15.39
C GLY A 261 5.04 -15.52 14.79
N GLN A 262 5.49 -16.22 13.74
CA GLN A 262 6.80 -15.99 13.13
C GLN A 262 6.77 -16.02 11.60
N GLU A 263 5.98 -16.92 11.02
CA GLU A 263 5.82 -17.05 9.57
C GLU A 263 4.41 -17.52 9.21
N PHE A 264 4.09 -17.43 7.92
CA PHE A 264 2.87 -18.02 7.38
C PHE A 264 3.06 -19.51 7.13
N VAL A 265 2.16 -20.31 7.70
CA VAL A 265 2.13 -21.76 7.51
C VAL A 265 0.86 -22.20 6.79
N ALA A 266 1.01 -23.09 5.80
CA ALA A 266 -0.10 -23.65 5.06
C ALA A 266 -0.96 -24.54 5.98
N GLN A 267 -2.27 -24.29 5.97
CA GLN A 267 -3.24 -25.16 6.60
C GLN A 267 -3.46 -26.41 5.73
N LYS A 268 -3.51 -27.57 6.39
CA LYS A 268 -3.71 -28.87 5.74
C LYS A 268 -5.18 -29.19 5.54
#